data_AF-A0A519VG36-F1
#
_entry.id   AF-A0A519VG36-F1
#
_cell.length_a   1.000
_cell.length_b   1.000
_cell.length_c   1.000
_cell.angle_alpha   90.00
_cell.angle_beta   90.00
_cell.angle_gamma   90.00
#
_symmetry.space_group_name_H-M   'P 1'
#
loop_
_entity.id
_entity.type
_entity.pdbx_description
1 polymer ?
#
loop_
_entity_poly.entity_id
_entity_poly.type
_entity_poly.pdbx_seq_one_letter_code
_entity_poly.pdbx_strand_id
1 'polypeptide(L)'
;MIAFLLWPSVVWWASGITKETLVLGSAEALVALLLSGLYRPSAWFRWRGLGKWLLLLGLAWLHVRLRYFFALPLLGSLLALAGVVWAERRGWLRARWRGQGLALLGGLALVGALVVAVGGEPVSKVFVTSQLWKNYVHGLATSTGRPHLMYAGLHPTVSSMARYFPLGAAQTLARPWLGESAVPRYVGAGLENLLLLGLLVLAAIAVARGRAGRLPSALVLALLLYCVVLAGLIGLSTPNLGTLLRYRTVLLPWLLWLLLQNDYARQILRRLGLGG
;
A
#
# COMPACT_ATOMS: atom_id res chain seq x y z
N MET A 1 -10.95 0.76 -10.90
CA MET A 1 -9.70 0.09 -10.47
C MET A 1 -8.89 -0.39 -11.67
N ILE A 2 -9.52 -0.94 -12.72
CA ILE A 2 -8.83 -1.41 -13.94
C ILE A 2 -7.94 -0.35 -14.61
N ALA A 3 -8.33 0.93 -14.62
CA ALA A 3 -7.49 2.00 -15.20
C ALA A 3 -6.13 2.20 -14.49
N PHE A 4 -5.99 1.80 -13.21
CA PHE A 4 -4.72 1.91 -12.48
C PHE A 4 -3.71 0.83 -12.87
N LEU A 5 -4.18 -0.25 -13.50
CA LEU A 5 -3.31 -1.28 -14.08
C LEU A 5 -2.55 -0.80 -15.31
N LEU A 6 -2.92 0.35 -15.89
CA LEU A 6 -2.26 0.92 -17.07
C LEU A 6 -0.99 1.71 -16.73
N TRP A 7 -0.65 1.84 -15.45
CA TRP A 7 0.58 2.51 -15.04
C TRP A 7 1.81 1.69 -15.48
N PRO A 8 2.85 2.28 -16.10
CA PRO A 8 3.87 1.50 -16.83
C PRO A 8 4.57 0.42 -16.00
N SER A 9 5.05 0.73 -14.79
CA SER A 9 5.64 -0.26 -13.89
C SER A 9 4.64 -1.29 -13.37
N VAL A 10 3.35 -0.95 -13.28
CA VAL A 10 2.31 -1.92 -12.91
C VAL A 10 2.11 -2.90 -14.05
N VAL A 11 1.94 -2.43 -15.28
CA VAL A 11 1.85 -3.29 -16.48
C VAL A 11 3.07 -4.19 -16.59
N TRP A 12 4.27 -3.63 -16.50
CA TRP A 12 5.52 -4.36 -16.71
C TRP A 12 5.69 -5.51 -15.71
N TRP A 13 5.40 -5.29 -14.43
CA TRP A 13 5.61 -6.30 -13.39
C TRP A 13 4.39 -7.21 -13.15
N ALA A 14 3.20 -6.82 -13.61
CA ALA A 14 1.97 -7.59 -13.46
C ALA A 14 1.49 -8.29 -14.74
N SER A 15 2.15 -8.12 -15.89
CA SER A 15 1.74 -8.75 -17.15
C SER A 15 1.99 -10.27 -17.23
N GLY A 16 2.93 -10.80 -16.44
CA GLY A 16 3.27 -12.22 -16.43
C GLY A 16 2.54 -13.03 -15.34
N ILE A 17 2.64 -14.37 -15.38
CA ILE A 17 2.21 -15.25 -14.27
C ILE A 17 3.32 -15.26 -13.21
N THR A 18 3.36 -14.20 -12.41
CA THR A 18 4.36 -14.02 -11.35
C THR A 18 3.71 -14.00 -9.97
N LYS A 19 4.53 -14.11 -8.92
CA LYS A 19 4.05 -13.94 -7.54
C LYS A 19 3.46 -12.55 -7.34
N GLU A 20 4.02 -11.54 -7.99
CA GLU A 20 3.57 -10.15 -7.96
C GLU A 20 2.14 -10.01 -8.51
N THR A 21 1.84 -10.66 -9.64
CA THR A 21 0.50 -10.65 -10.24
C THR A 21 -0.55 -11.29 -9.33
N LEU A 22 -0.22 -12.42 -8.71
CA LEU A 22 -1.12 -13.09 -7.77
C LEU A 22 -1.33 -12.27 -6.48
N VAL A 23 -0.28 -11.61 -5.98
CA VAL A 23 -0.36 -10.70 -4.83
C VAL A 23 -1.25 -9.51 -5.16
N LEU A 24 -1.10 -8.92 -6.34
CA LEU A 24 -1.92 -7.81 -6.79
C LEU A 24 -3.39 -8.21 -6.95
N GLY A 25 -3.65 -9.31 -7.67
CA GLY A 25 -5.02 -9.80 -7.89
C GLY A 25 -5.74 -10.20 -6.60
N SER A 26 -5.05 -10.87 -5.68
CA SER A 26 -5.62 -11.21 -4.36
C SER A 26 -5.90 -9.97 -3.51
N ALA A 27 -5.02 -8.95 -3.53
CA ALA A 27 -5.25 -7.69 -2.84
C ALA A 27 -6.46 -6.94 -3.42
N GLU A 28 -6.54 -6.81 -4.74
CA GLU A 28 -7.66 -6.15 -5.42
C GLU A 28 -8.99 -6.84 -5.14
N ALA A 29 -9.03 -8.17 -5.21
CA ALA A 29 -10.20 -8.95 -4.88
C ALA A 29 -10.63 -8.76 -3.41
N LEU A 30 -9.69 -8.81 -2.45
CA LEU A 30 -9.97 -8.58 -1.03
C LEU A 30 -10.60 -7.21 -0.79
N VAL A 31 -10.00 -6.16 -1.35
CA VAL A 31 -10.52 -4.80 -1.18
C VAL A 31 -11.87 -4.66 -1.85
N ALA A 32 -12.06 -5.14 -3.09
CA ALA A 32 -13.34 -5.06 -3.78
C ALA A 32 -14.47 -5.78 -3.02
N LEU A 33 -14.20 -6.99 -2.51
CA LEU A 33 -15.17 -7.79 -1.73
C LEU A 33 -15.53 -7.16 -0.39
N LEU A 34 -14.55 -6.54 0.28
CA LEU A 34 -14.79 -5.85 1.54
C LEU A 34 -15.58 -4.55 1.30
N LEU A 35 -15.17 -3.73 0.34
CA LEU A 35 -15.82 -2.44 0.07
C LEU A 35 -17.25 -2.60 -0.45
N SER A 36 -17.52 -3.62 -1.27
CA SER A 36 -18.89 -3.97 -1.65
C SER A 36 -19.73 -4.34 -0.43
N GLY A 37 -19.18 -5.05 0.56
CA GLY A 37 -19.85 -5.33 1.83
C GLY A 37 -20.08 -4.08 2.71
N LEU A 38 -19.10 -3.16 2.75
CA LEU A 38 -19.10 -2.01 3.65
C LEU A 38 -19.83 -0.78 3.09
N TYR A 39 -19.81 -0.53 1.78
CA TYR A 39 -20.28 0.74 1.22
C TYR A 39 -21.36 0.60 0.15
N ARG A 40 -21.45 -0.56 -0.53
CA ARG A 40 -22.42 -0.74 -1.61
C ARG A 40 -23.01 -2.15 -1.58
N PRO A 41 -24.00 -2.41 -0.71
CA PRO A 41 -24.74 -3.67 -0.73
C PRO A 41 -25.58 -3.75 -2.02
N SER A 42 -24.93 -4.08 -3.13
CA SER A 42 -25.55 -4.25 -4.45
C SER A 42 -26.01 -5.68 -4.65
N ALA A 43 -27.11 -5.86 -5.38
CA ALA A 43 -27.72 -7.15 -5.72
C ALA A 43 -26.81 -8.10 -6.54
N TRP A 44 -25.77 -7.57 -7.20
CA TRP A 44 -24.79 -8.37 -7.96
C TRP A 44 -23.87 -9.21 -7.06
N PHE A 45 -23.74 -8.86 -5.78
CA PHE A 45 -22.94 -9.61 -4.82
C PHE A 45 -23.80 -10.15 -3.67
N ARG A 46 -24.88 -10.87 -4.03
CA ARG A 46 -25.78 -11.60 -3.11
C ARG A 46 -25.19 -12.89 -2.53
N TRP A 47 -23.87 -13.01 -2.43
CA TRP A 47 -23.21 -14.08 -1.68
C TRP A 47 -23.28 -13.79 -0.17
N ARG A 48 -24.49 -13.74 0.40
CA ARG A 48 -24.69 -13.64 1.86
C ARG A 48 -24.39 -14.96 2.60
N GLY A 49 -24.03 -16.02 1.87
CA GLY A 49 -23.71 -17.33 2.42
C GLY A 49 -22.22 -17.58 2.68
N LEU A 50 -21.95 -18.73 3.30
CA LEU A 50 -20.62 -19.26 3.65
C LEU A 50 -19.56 -19.09 2.55
N GLY A 51 -19.95 -19.21 1.26
CA GLY A 51 -19.05 -19.06 0.13
C GLY A 51 -18.29 -17.73 0.05
N LYS A 52 -18.90 -16.60 0.45
CA LYS A 52 -18.20 -15.31 0.49
C LYS A 52 -17.10 -15.28 1.55
N TRP A 53 -17.39 -15.85 2.71
CA TRP A 53 -16.43 -15.94 3.81
C TRP A 53 -15.29 -16.89 3.46
N LEU A 54 -15.59 -18.04 2.84
CA LEU A 54 -14.57 -18.95 2.33
C LEU A 54 -13.70 -18.29 1.27
N LEU A 55 -14.28 -17.52 0.35
CA LEU A 55 -13.51 -16.77 -0.65
C LEU A 55 -12.63 -15.70 -0.01
N LEU A 56 -13.15 -14.91 0.93
CA LEU A 56 -12.36 -13.91 1.66
C LEU A 56 -11.20 -14.54 2.42
N LEU A 57 -11.45 -15.65 3.12
CA LEU A 57 -10.42 -16.40 3.85
C LEU A 57 -9.40 -17.02 2.90
N GLY A 58 -9.85 -17.61 1.78
CA GLY A 58 -8.97 -18.18 0.76
C GLY A 58 -8.07 -17.13 0.11
N LEU A 59 -8.61 -15.95 -0.20
CA LEU A 59 -7.84 -14.83 -0.74
C LEU A 59 -6.87 -14.25 0.29
N ALA A 60 -7.29 -14.10 1.56
CA ALA A 60 -6.41 -13.64 2.63
C ALA A 60 -5.27 -14.63 2.88
N TRP A 61 -5.58 -15.93 2.91
CA TRP A 61 -4.60 -17.00 3.02
C TRP A 61 -3.61 -16.98 1.85
N LEU A 62 -4.11 -16.90 0.62
CA LEU A 62 -3.26 -16.82 -0.58
C LEU A 62 -2.34 -15.61 -0.50
N HIS A 63 -2.87 -14.45 -0.14
CA HIS A 63 -2.11 -13.20 -0.05
C HIS A 63 -1.00 -13.27 1.02
N VAL A 64 -1.30 -13.83 2.20
CA VAL A 64 -0.31 -14.06 3.27
C VAL A 64 0.75 -15.07 2.86
N ARG A 65 0.36 -16.18 2.20
CA ARG A 65 1.29 -17.23 1.76
C ARG A 65 2.23 -16.75 0.66
N LEU A 66 1.77 -15.87 -0.21
CA LEU A 66 2.60 -15.28 -1.24
C LEU A 66 3.58 -14.27 -0.64
N ARG A 67 3.08 -13.31 0.14
CA ARG A 67 3.89 -12.20 0.68
C ARG A 67 3.33 -11.63 1.99
N TYR A 68 3.65 -12.26 3.11
CA TYR A 68 3.16 -11.84 4.44
C TYR A 68 3.47 -10.36 4.79
N PHE A 69 4.65 -9.82 4.40
CA PHE A 69 5.01 -8.41 4.63
C PHE A 69 4.08 -7.41 3.92
N PHE A 70 3.42 -7.82 2.83
CA PHE A 70 2.49 -7.02 2.06
C PHE A 70 1.06 -7.24 2.57
N ALA A 71 0.76 -8.48 2.93
CA ALA A 71 -0.55 -8.91 3.37
C ALA A 71 -0.93 -8.41 4.76
N LEU A 72 -0.04 -8.48 5.74
CA LEU A 72 -0.36 -8.10 7.11
C LEU A 72 -0.76 -6.61 7.23
N PRO A 73 -0.03 -5.65 6.63
CA PRO A 73 -0.48 -4.26 6.63
C PRO A 73 -1.82 -4.06 5.92
N LEU A 74 -2.05 -4.74 4.80
CA LEU A 74 -3.32 -4.62 4.05
C LEU A 74 -4.48 -5.15 4.88
N LEU A 75 -4.40 -6.40 5.33
CA LEU A 75 -5.44 -7.05 6.14
C LEU A 75 -5.69 -6.29 7.44
N GLY A 76 -4.65 -5.83 8.12
CA GLY A 76 -4.78 -5.00 9.31
C GLY A 76 -5.53 -3.70 9.04
N SER A 77 -5.18 -3.00 7.96
CA SER A 77 -5.85 -1.75 7.56
C SER A 77 -7.32 -1.98 7.17
N LEU A 78 -7.61 -3.11 6.50
CA LEU A 78 -8.95 -3.49 6.09
C LEU A 78 -9.84 -3.92 7.28
N LEU A 79 -9.29 -4.67 8.23
CA LEU A 79 -9.99 -5.02 9.47
C LEU A 79 -10.26 -3.78 10.33
N ALA A 80 -9.27 -2.89 10.46
CA ALA A 80 -9.45 -1.61 11.14
C ALA A 80 -10.55 -0.77 10.46
N LEU A 81 -10.55 -0.68 9.12
CA LEU A 81 -11.60 -0.01 8.35
C LEU A 81 -12.98 -0.61 8.62
N ALA A 82 -13.11 -1.93 8.59
CA ALA A 82 -14.38 -2.61 8.88
C ALA A 82 -14.88 -2.29 10.30
N GLY A 83 -13.97 -2.28 11.28
CA GLY A 83 -14.27 -1.91 12.66
C GLY A 83 -14.73 -0.45 12.80
N VAL A 84 -14.04 0.49 12.14
CA VAL A 84 -14.41 1.92 12.12
C VAL A 84 -15.79 2.11 11.50
N VAL A 85 -16.06 1.54 10.33
CA VAL A 85 -17.37 1.64 9.66
C VAL A 85 -18.47 1.01 10.52
N TRP A 86 -18.19 -0.10 11.19
CA TRP A 86 -19.13 -0.74 12.10
C TRP A 86 -19.44 0.14 13.32
N ALA A 87 -18.43 0.74 13.94
CA ALA A 87 -18.58 1.65 15.07
C ALA A 87 -19.36 2.93 14.68
N GLU A 88 -19.14 3.46 13.48
CA GLU A 88 -19.91 4.59 12.95
C GLU A 88 -21.39 4.23 12.75
N ARG A 89 -21.68 3.07 12.17
CA ARG A 89 -23.06 2.57 12.00
C ARG A 89 -23.79 2.34 13.32
N ARG A 90 -23.05 2.02 14.39
CA ARG A 90 -23.58 1.89 15.77
C ARG A 90 -23.70 3.24 16.50
N GLY A 91 -23.22 4.33 15.92
CA GLY A 91 -23.20 5.65 16.56
C GLY A 91 -22.10 5.83 17.61
N TRP A 92 -21.18 4.88 17.76
CA TRP A 92 -20.09 4.92 18.74
C TRP A 92 -18.96 5.86 18.32
N LEU A 93 -18.83 6.08 17.01
CA LEU A 93 -17.81 6.96 16.43
C LEU A 93 -18.47 8.00 15.52
N ARG A 94 -18.06 9.25 15.66
CA ARG A 94 -18.46 10.32 14.73
C ARG A 94 -17.62 10.23 13.46
N ALA A 95 -18.26 10.40 12.30
CA ALA A 95 -17.63 10.42 10.98
C ALA A 95 -16.79 11.70 10.76
N ARG A 96 -15.74 11.88 11.56
CA ARG A 96 -14.75 12.96 11.45
C ARG A 96 -13.37 12.36 11.30
N TRP A 97 -12.55 12.96 10.44
CA TRP A 97 -11.22 12.45 10.10
C TRP A 97 -10.32 12.19 11.32
N ARG A 98 -10.37 13.05 12.35
CA ARG A 98 -9.57 12.87 13.59
C ARG A 98 -9.99 11.61 14.35
N GLY A 99 -11.30 11.43 14.56
CA GLY A 99 -11.84 10.28 15.28
C GLY A 99 -11.62 8.98 14.52
N GLN A 100 -11.88 9.00 13.21
CA GLN A 100 -11.59 7.87 12.31
C GLN A 100 -10.09 7.53 12.28
N GLY A 101 -9.22 8.54 12.21
CA GLY A 101 -7.77 8.34 12.22
C GLY A 101 -7.28 7.68 13.50
N LEU A 102 -7.72 8.18 14.67
CA LEU A 102 -7.39 7.56 15.95
C LEU A 102 -7.95 6.14 16.07
N ALA A 103 -9.19 5.92 15.64
CA ALA A 103 -9.81 4.59 15.65
C ALA A 103 -9.10 3.60 14.70
N LEU A 104 -8.63 4.06 13.53
CA LEU A 104 -7.85 3.25 12.60
C LEU A 104 -6.47 2.90 13.17
N LEU A 105 -5.77 3.88 13.74
CA LEU A 105 -4.46 3.64 14.38
C LEU A 105 -4.58 2.71 15.58
N GLY A 106 -5.58 2.93 16.44
CA GLY A 106 -5.88 2.05 17.56
C GLY A 106 -6.29 0.64 17.11
N GLY A 107 -7.12 0.53 16.08
CA GLY A 107 -7.52 -0.73 15.48
C GLY A 107 -6.35 -1.49 14.87
N LEU A 108 -5.46 -0.80 14.14
CA LEU A 108 -4.25 -1.40 13.58
C LEU A 108 -3.30 -1.86 14.69
N ALA A 109 -3.10 -1.05 15.74
CA ALA A 109 -2.28 -1.42 16.89
C ALA A 109 -2.84 -2.65 17.63
N LEU A 110 -4.16 -2.71 17.81
CA LEU A 110 -4.85 -3.85 18.41
C LEU A 110 -4.69 -5.12 17.56
N VAL A 111 -4.96 -5.03 16.25
CA VAL A 111 -4.76 -6.16 15.33
C VAL A 111 -3.30 -6.62 15.34
N GLY A 112 -2.35 -5.69 15.30
CA GLY A 112 -0.92 -6.00 15.38
C GLY A 112 -0.55 -6.71 16.68
N ALA A 113 -1.04 -6.23 17.82
CA ALA A 113 -0.81 -6.86 19.12
C ALA A 113 -1.40 -8.28 19.20
N LEU A 114 -2.61 -8.49 18.68
CA LEU A 114 -3.24 -9.80 18.62
C LEU A 114 -2.47 -10.76 17.72
N VAL A 115 -2.02 -10.30 16.55
CA VAL A 115 -1.21 -11.11 15.63
C VAL A 115 0.13 -11.49 16.28
N VAL A 116 0.77 -10.60 17.04
CA VAL A 116 2.00 -10.93 17.78
C VAL A 116 1.71 -11.93 18.90
N ALA A 117 0.60 -11.78 19.62
CA ALA A 117 0.23 -12.67 20.71
C ALA A 117 -0.12 -14.09 20.24
N VAL A 118 -0.78 -14.22 19.09
CA VAL A 118 -1.27 -15.50 18.56
C VAL A 118 -0.30 -16.12 17.53
N GLY A 119 0.46 -15.30 16.81
CA GLY A 119 1.23 -15.69 15.63
C GLY A 119 2.60 -16.31 15.91
N GLY A 120 3.07 -16.31 17.16
CA GLY A 120 4.34 -16.91 17.55
C GLY A 120 5.57 -16.27 16.90
N GLU A 121 6.65 -17.06 16.76
CA GLU A 121 7.95 -16.59 16.25
C GLU A 121 7.91 -15.83 14.91
N PRO A 122 7.18 -16.28 13.86
CA PRO A 122 7.17 -15.61 12.56
C PRO A 122 6.64 -14.17 12.57
N VAL A 123 5.98 -13.75 13.64
CA VAL A 123 5.46 -12.39 13.80
C VAL A 123 6.08 -11.67 15.00
N SER A 124 7.07 -12.28 15.67
CA SER A 124 7.75 -11.67 16.80
C SER A 124 8.51 -10.41 16.36
N LYS A 125 8.62 -9.43 17.26
CA LYS A 125 9.34 -8.18 16.98
C LYS A 125 10.79 -8.46 16.55
N VAL A 126 11.42 -9.46 17.17
CA VAL A 126 12.79 -9.90 16.87
C VAL A 126 12.86 -10.55 15.49
N PHE A 127 11.92 -11.43 15.16
CA PHE A 127 11.87 -12.04 13.84
C PHE A 127 11.66 -10.99 12.74
N VAL A 128 10.67 -10.11 12.87
CA VAL A 128 10.38 -9.08 11.86
C VAL A 128 11.59 -8.17 11.63
N THR A 129 12.21 -7.66 12.70
CA THR A 129 13.39 -6.78 12.59
C THR A 129 14.60 -7.51 12.00
N SER A 130 14.83 -8.76 12.39
CA SER A 130 15.91 -9.58 11.83
C SER A 130 15.69 -9.94 10.35
N GLN A 131 14.46 -10.22 9.93
CA GLN A 131 14.13 -10.50 8.53
C GLN A 131 14.28 -9.26 7.66
N LEU A 132 13.80 -8.10 8.12
CA LEU A 132 14.01 -6.83 7.42
C LEU A 132 15.51 -6.54 7.25
N TRP A 133 16.30 -6.74 8.32
CA TRP A 133 17.74 -6.57 8.28
C TRP A 133 18.46 -7.55 7.34
N LYS A 134 18.12 -8.85 7.41
CA LYS A 134 18.69 -9.88 6.53
C LYS A 134 18.42 -9.57 5.06
N ASN A 135 17.18 -9.18 4.73
CA ASN A 135 16.80 -8.78 3.38
C ASN A 135 17.58 -7.53 2.92
N TYR A 136 17.75 -6.55 3.81
CA TYR A 136 18.53 -5.36 3.52
C TYR A 136 19.99 -5.69 3.22
N VAL A 137 20.68 -6.41 4.12
CA VAL A 137 22.10 -6.76 3.96
C VAL A 137 22.32 -7.61 2.70
N HIS A 138 21.46 -8.60 2.47
CA HIS A 138 21.54 -9.43 1.26
C HIS A 138 21.28 -8.61 -0.01
N GLY A 139 20.29 -7.71 0.02
CA GLY A 139 19.99 -6.81 -1.08
C GLY A 139 21.15 -5.85 -1.37
N LEU A 140 21.84 -5.38 -0.35
CA LEU A 140 23.00 -4.48 -0.50
C LEU A 140 24.18 -5.23 -1.13
N ALA A 141 24.50 -6.43 -0.65
CA ALA A 141 25.57 -7.27 -1.17
C ALA A 141 25.39 -7.63 -2.65
N THR A 142 24.14 -7.78 -3.11
CA THR A 142 23.78 -8.09 -4.51
C THR A 142 23.59 -6.86 -5.40
N SER A 143 23.82 -5.65 -4.88
CA SER A 143 23.62 -4.38 -5.58
C SER A 143 24.91 -3.68 -6.00
N THR A 144 26.06 -4.36 -5.94
CA THR A 144 27.35 -3.83 -6.42
C THR A 144 27.24 -3.35 -7.88
N GLY A 145 27.65 -2.11 -8.15
CA GLY A 145 27.58 -1.50 -9.49
C GLY A 145 26.16 -1.17 -9.99
N ARG A 146 25.14 -1.24 -9.13
CA ARG A 146 23.74 -0.90 -9.48
C ARG A 146 23.21 0.20 -8.56
N PRO A 147 22.26 1.04 -9.01
CA PRO A 147 21.62 2.01 -8.13
C PRO A 147 20.94 1.34 -6.92
N HIS A 148 21.27 1.80 -5.71
CA HIS A 148 20.76 1.23 -4.47
C HIS A 148 20.67 2.26 -3.34
N LEU A 149 19.83 1.96 -2.35
CA LEU A 149 19.66 2.75 -1.13
C LEU A 149 20.70 2.33 -0.09
N MET A 150 21.22 3.30 0.66
CA MET A 150 22.14 3.06 1.77
C MET A 150 21.67 3.81 3.02
N TYR A 151 21.60 3.08 4.13
CA TYR A 151 21.32 3.62 5.47
C TYR A 151 22.52 3.40 6.38
N ALA A 152 23.24 4.46 6.72
CA ALA A 152 24.36 4.40 7.64
C ALA A 152 23.86 4.12 9.07
N GLY A 153 24.13 2.95 9.64
CA GLY A 153 23.69 2.61 11.00
C GLY A 153 22.23 2.13 11.12
N LEU A 154 21.69 1.54 10.05
CA LEU A 154 20.53 0.67 10.21
C LEU A 154 20.96 -0.58 11.00
N HIS A 155 20.16 -1.01 11.97
CA HIS A 155 20.42 -2.18 12.81
C HIS A 155 19.14 -2.99 13.01
N PRO A 156 19.21 -4.30 13.33
CA PRO A 156 18.05 -5.17 13.55
C PRO A 156 17.35 -4.88 14.89
N THR A 157 16.98 -3.62 15.15
CA THR A 157 16.25 -3.19 16.35
C THR A 157 15.03 -2.37 15.97
N VAL A 158 13.96 -2.45 16.77
CA VAL A 158 12.72 -1.70 16.52
C VAL A 158 12.98 -0.20 16.49
N SER A 159 13.84 0.30 17.39
CA SER A 159 14.22 1.72 17.45
C SER A 159 14.93 2.20 16.18
N SER A 160 15.94 1.46 15.71
CA SER A 160 16.66 1.82 14.47
C SER A 160 15.73 1.77 13.25
N MET A 161 14.92 0.72 13.13
CA MET A 161 13.95 0.58 12.03
C MET A 161 12.91 1.70 12.06
N ALA A 162 12.37 2.06 13.22
CA ALA A 162 11.41 3.15 13.37
C ALA A 162 12.01 4.52 12.98
N ARG A 163 13.29 4.76 13.33
CA ARG A 163 14.01 5.98 12.96
C ARG A 163 14.19 6.10 11.44
N TYR A 164 14.51 5.01 10.75
CA TYR A 164 14.73 4.99 9.30
C TYR A 164 13.45 4.80 8.48
N PHE A 165 12.37 4.34 9.09
CA PHE A 165 11.08 4.12 8.43
C PHE A 165 10.56 5.30 7.59
N PRO A 166 10.50 6.56 8.10
CA PRO A 166 10.01 7.68 7.30
C PRO A 166 10.90 7.97 6.08
N LEU A 167 12.22 7.83 6.24
CA LEU A 167 13.16 7.96 5.14
C LEU A 167 12.97 6.84 4.12
N GLY A 168 12.81 5.59 4.57
CA GLY A 168 12.54 4.45 3.69
C GLY A 168 11.23 4.59 2.92
N ALA A 169 10.17 5.07 3.56
CA ALA A 169 8.90 5.35 2.90
C ALA A 169 9.05 6.44 1.82
N ALA A 170 9.72 7.55 2.15
CA ALA A 170 10.00 8.62 1.21
C ALA A 170 10.84 8.14 0.01
N GLN A 171 11.88 7.34 0.26
CA GLN A 171 12.71 6.78 -0.80
C GLN A 171 11.93 5.80 -1.69
N THR A 172 11.08 4.92 -1.14
CA THR A 172 10.23 4.03 -1.94
C THR A 172 9.29 4.80 -2.88
N LEU A 173 8.72 5.90 -2.39
CA LEU A 173 7.76 6.70 -3.16
C LEU A 173 8.45 7.61 -4.19
N ALA A 174 9.60 8.18 -3.85
CA ALA A 174 10.24 9.22 -4.66
C ALA A 174 11.38 8.71 -5.56
N ARG A 175 12.04 7.58 -5.26
CA ARG A 175 13.16 7.04 -6.06
C ARG A 175 12.70 6.02 -7.12
N PRO A 176 13.38 5.94 -8.27
CA PRO A 176 14.54 6.73 -8.69
C PRO A 176 14.15 8.16 -9.10
N TRP A 177 15.09 9.09 -8.95
CA TRP A 177 14.96 10.45 -9.48
C TRP A 177 15.35 10.48 -10.96
N LEU A 178 14.81 11.43 -11.70
CA LEU A 178 15.24 11.68 -13.07
C LEU A 178 16.73 12.07 -13.06
N GLY A 179 17.55 11.38 -13.86
CA GLY A 179 19.00 11.59 -13.91
C GLY A 179 19.83 10.82 -12.87
N GLU A 180 19.21 10.03 -11.99
CA GLU A 180 19.95 9.22 -11.00
C GLU A 180 20.72 8.04 -11.63
N SER A 181 20.32 7.62 -12.83
CA SER A 181 21.03 6.60 -13.59
C SER A 181 20.85 6.83 -15.08
N ALA A 182 21.94 6.68 -15.85
CA ALA A 182 21.91 6.76 -17.31
C ALA A 182 21.37 5.49 -17.98
N VAL A 183 21.09 4.43 -17.22
CA VAL A 183 20.56 3.18 -17.80
C VAL A 183 19.11 3.41 -18.23
N PRO A 184 18.71 3.09 -19.49
CA PRO A 184 17.39 3.41 -20.04
C PRO A 184 16.20 2.99 -19.16
N ARG A 185 16.29 1.82 -18.53
CA ARG A 185 15.23 1.31 -17.61
C ARG A 185 14.98 2.23 -16.41
N TYR A 186 16.03 2.85 -15.86
CA TYR A 186 15.90 3.75 -14.71
C TYR A 186 15.52 5.16 -15.15
N VAL A 187 15.84 5.58 -16.37
CA VAL A 187 15.33 6.83 -16.95
C VAL A 187 13.82 6.76 -17.10
N GLY A 188 13.28 5.67 -17.67
CA GLY A 188 11.84 5.44 -17.76
C GLY A 188 11.15 5.43 -16.39
N ALA A 189 11.75 4.74 -15.41
CA ALA A 189 11.26 4.75 -14.04
C ALA A 189 11.34 6.13 -13.36
N GLY A 190 12.34 6.95 -13.70
CA GLY A 190 12.48 8.32 -13.22
C GLY A 190 11.41 9.25 -13.77
N LEU A 191 11.05 9.11 -15.05
CA LEU A 191 9.93 9.83 -15.66
C LEU A 191 8.59 9.44 -15.02
N GLU A 192 8.38 8.14 -14.81
CA GLU A 192 7.21 7.64 -14.09
C GLU A 192 7.12 8.23 -12.67
N ASN A 193 8.24 8.33 -11.97
CA ASN A 193 8.29 8.96 -10.66
C ASN A 193 8.03 10.45 -10.67
N LEU A 194 8.52 11.17 -11.68
CA LEU A 194 8.21 12.58 -11.83
C LEU A 194 6.70 12.80 -11.98
N LEU A 195 6.03 11.94 -12.75
CA LEU A 195 4.58 11.95 -12.87
C LEU A 195 3.89 11.62 -11.52
N LEU A 196 4.37 10.60 -10.80
CA LEU A 196 3.83 10.24 -9.49
C LEU A 196 3.97 11.38 -8.47
N LEU A 197 5.12 12.07 -8.46
CA LEU A 197 5.36 13.24 -7.62
C LEU A 197 4.45 14.42 -8.02
N GLY A 198 4.25 14.63 -9.32
CA GLY A 198 3.28 15.60 -9.82
C GLY A 198 1.85 15.31 -9.33
N LEU A 199 1.43 14.04 -9.35
CA LEU A 199 0.14 13.61 -8.81
C LEU A 199 0.03 13.80 -7.29
N LEU A 200 1.12 13.56 -6.54
CA LEU A 200 1.20 13.84 -5.10
C LEU A 200 0.98 15.33 -4.82
N VAL A 201 1.68 16.21 -5.55
CA VAL A 201 1.53 17.67 -5.43
C VAL A 201 0.11 18.10 -5.79
N LEU A 202 -0.44 17.58 -6.90
CA LEU A 202 -1.82 17.87 -7.32
C LEU A 202 -2.83 17.47 -6.25
N ALA A 203 -2.69 16.27 -5.66
CA ALA A 203 -3.57 15.79 -4.60
C ALA A 203 -3.45 16.64 -3.33
N ALA A 204 -2.23 17.05 -2.94
CA ALA A 204 -2.01 17.95 -1.81
C ALA A 204 -2.69 19.32 -2.01
N ILE A 205 -2.54 19.91 -3.20
CA ILE A 205 -3.24 21.15 -3.58
C ILE A 205 -4.76 20.95 -3.53
N ALA A 206 -5.24 19.80 -4.00
CA ALA A 206 -6.66 19.48 -3.98
C ALA A 206 -7.23 19.43 -2.57
N VAL A 207 -6.52 18.77 -1.65
CA VAL A 207 -6.90 18.71 -0.22
C VAL A 207 -6.88 20.10 0.40
N ALA A 208 -5.82 20.88 0.19
CA ALA A 208 -5.70 22.24 0.73
C ALA A 208 -6.82 23.18 0.25
N ARG A 209 -7.34 22.96 -0.97
CA ARG A 209 -8.46 23.72 -1.55
C ARG A 209 -9.84 23.11 -1.29
N GLY A 210 -9.95 22.11 -0.41
CA GLY A 210 -11.23 21.47 -0.07
C GLY A 210 -11.84 20.60 -1.19
N ARG A 211 -11.04 20.20 -2.18
CA ARG A 211 -11.44 19.38 -3.34
C ARG A 211 -10.82 17.97 -3.30
N ALA A 212 -10.73 17.41 -2.09
CA ALA A 212 -10.02 16.15 -1.80
C ALA A 212 -10.59 14.90 -2.51
N GLY A 213 -11.83 14.98 -3.03
CA GLY A 213 -12.49 13.88 -3.73
C GLY A 213 -13.73 13.38 -3.00
N ARG A 214 -14.20 12.18 -3.42
CA ARG A 214 -15.49 11.61 -2.99
C ARG A 214 -15.37 10.31 -2.20
N LEU A 215 -14.16 9.77 -2.02
CA LEU A 215 -13.98 8.55 -1.25
C LEU A 215 -14.32 8.81 0.24
N PRO A 216 -14.93 7.84 0.93
CA PRO A 216 -15.15 7.93 2.37
C PRO A 216 -13.83 8.19 3.10
N SER A 217 -13.82 9.13 4.05
CA SER A 217 -12.61 9.54 4.77
C SER A 217 -11.93 8.38 5.51
N ALA A 218 -12.71 7.46 6.10
CA ALA A 218 -12.18 6.25 6.72
C ALA A 218 -11.43 5.36 5.71
N LEU A 219 -11.96 5.21 4.48
CA LEU A 219 -11.30 4.44 3.41
C LEU A 219 -10.00 5.13 2.96
N VAL A 220 -10.03 6.45 2.77
CA VAL A 220 -8.84 7.25 2.41
C VAL A 220 -7.74 7.06 3.44
N LEU A 221 -8.07 7.17 4.73
CA LEU A 221 -7.13 7.01 5.82
C LEU A 221 -6.58 5.57 5.90
N ALA A 222 -7.43 4.55 5.74
CA ALA A 222 -7.00 3.15 5.77
C ALA A 222 -6.05 2.80 4.62
N LEU A 223 -6.35 3.25 3.40
CA LEU A 223 -5.46 3.05 2.25
C LEU A 223 -4.17 3.87 2.36
N LEU A 224 -4.24 5.11 2.87
CA LEU A 224 -3.05 5.94 3.09
C LEU A 224 -2.13 5.29 4.12
N LEU A 225 -2.69 4.78 5.23
CA LEU A 225 -1.95 4.05 6.26
C LEU A 225 -1.28 2.81 5.68
N TYR A 226 -2.03 1.99 4.94
CA TYR A 226 -1.47 0.86 4.21
C TYR A 226 -0.31 1.29 3.29
N CYS A 227 -0.49 2.37 2.54
CA CYS A 227 0.50 2.85 1.60
C CYS A 227 1.80 3.28 2.27
N VAL A 228 1.71 4.07 3.34
CA VAL A 228 2.86 4.54 4.11
C VAL A 228 3.58 3.37 4.80
N VAL A 229 2.82 2.44 5.40
CA VAL A 229 3.38 1.26 6.06
C VAL A 229 4.13 0.38 5.07
N LEU A 230 3.50 0.06 3.94
CA LEU A 230 4.12 -0.77 2.93
C LEU A 230 5.34 -0.08 2.29
N ALA A 231 5.26 1.22 2.01
CA ALA A 231 6.39 1.99 1.50
C ALA A 231 7.59 1.98 2.44
N GLY A 232 7.36 2.13 3.75
CA GLY A 232 8.41 2.05 4.77
C GLY A 232 9.03 0.66 4.85
N LEU A 233 8.21 -0.40 4.85
CA LEU A 233 8.70 -1.79 4.87
C LEU A 233 9.52 -2.15 3.63
N ILE A 234 9.05 -1.75 2.44
CA ILE A 234 9.80 -1.94 1.19
C ILE A 234 11.13 -1.19 1.25
N GLY A 235 11.10 0.09 1.65
CA GLY A 235 12.29 0.95 1.65
C GLY A 235 13.36 0.48 2.64
N LEU A 236 12.96 -0.08 3.78
CA LEU A 236 13.89 -0.62 4.78
C LEU A 236 14.46 -1.99 4.39
N SER A 237 13.71 -2.82 3.66
CA SER A 237 14.11 -4.19 3.33
C SER A 237 14.78 -4.35 1.97
N THR A 238 14.56 -3.39 1.06
CA THR A 238 14.86 -3.57 -0.37
C THR A 238 15.73 -2.43 -0.88
N PRO A 239 17.06 -2.46 -0.63
CA PRO A 239 17.95 -1.38 -1.06
C PRO A 239 18.14 -1.32 -2.58
N ASN A 240 18.02 -2.45 -3.30
CA ASN A 240 18.16 -2.45 -4.75
C ASN A 240 17.01 -1.68 -5.43
N LEU A 241 17.31 -0.64 -6.23
CA LEU A 241 16.26 0.16 -6.87
C LEU A 241 15.39 -0.66 -7.85
N GLY A 242 15.94 -1.68 -8.51
CA GLY A 242 15.15 -2.55 -9.39
C GLY A 242 14.13 -3.38 -8.64
N THR A 243 14.54 -4.02 -7.55
CA THR A 243 13.65 -4.81 -6.69
C THR A 243 12.64 -3.90 -5.96
N LEU A 244 13.07 -2.70 -5.54
CA LEU A 244 12.21 -1.69 -4.95
C LEU A 244 11.07 -1.30 -5.90
N LEU A 245 11.39 -1.00 -7.17
CA LEU A 245 10.40 -0.70 -8.20
C LEU A 245 9.40 -1.84 -8.40
N ARG A 246 9.88 -3.09 -8.46
CA ARG A 246 9.02 -4.29 -8.54
C ARG A 246 8.06 -4.40 -7.35
N TYR A 247 8.54 -4.16 -6.13
CA TYR A 247 7.71 -4.30 -4.94
C TYR A 247 6.74 -3.13 -4.79
N ARG A 248 7.14 -1.95 -5.25
CA ARG A 248 6.27 -0.77 -5.31
C ARG A 248 5.07 -0.98 -6.23
N THR A 249 5.15 -1.84 -7.25
CA THR A 249 3.98 -2.20 -8.08
C THR A 249 2.79 -2.68 -7.27
N VAL A 250 2.98 -3.36 -6.13
CA VAL A 250 1.87 -3.82 -5.27
C VAL A 250 1.19 -2.64 -4.53
N LEU A 251 1.95 -1.59 -4.27
CA LEU A 251 1.51 -0.37 -3.59
C LEU A 251 0.78 0.60 -4.55
N LEU A 252 1.24 0.67 -5.81
CA LEU A 252 0.83 1.73 -6.75
C LEU A 252 -0.67 1.83 -7.04
N PRO A 253 -1.44 0.74 -7.23
CA PRO A 253 -2.87 0.87 -7.52
C PRO A 253 -3.64 1.62 -6.43
N TRP A 254 -3.26 1.42 -5.17
CA TRP A 254 -3.86 2.08 -4.02
C TRP A 254 -3.47 3.55 -3.94
N LEU A 255 -2.18 3.83 -4.13
CA LEU A 255 -1.68 5.19 -4.15
C LEU A 255 -2.30 5.99 -5.31
N LEU A 256 -2.32 5.45 -6.52
CA LEU A 256 -2.94 6.08 -7.69
C LEU A 256 -4.43 6.32 -7.47
N TRP A 257 -5.15 5.41 -6.82
CA TRP A 257 -6.55 5.62 -6.50
C TRP A 257 -6.75 6.81 -5.55
N LEU A 258 -5.92 6.92 -4.51
CA LEU A 258 -5.93 8.05 -3.58
C LEU A 258 -5.59 9.37 -4.26
N LEU A 259 -4.60 9.37 -5.15
CA LEU A 259 -4.14 10.56 -5.85
C LEU A 259 -5.14 11.03 -6.91
N LEU A 260 -5.80 10.12 -7.63
CA LEU A 260 -6.67 10.46 -8.76
C LEU A 260 -8.13 10.70 -8.39
N GLN A 261 -8.55 10.42 -7.15
CA GLN A 261 -9.95 10.62 -6.73
C GLN A 261 -10.37 12.10 -6.56
N ASN A 262 -9.41 13.02 -6.58
CA ASN A 262 -9.67 14.45 -6.38
C ASN A 262 -10.31 15.11 -7.61
N ASP A 263 -10.97 16.26 -7.42
CA ASP A 263 -11.74 16.88 -8.51
C ASP A 263 -10.88 17.37 -9.68
N TYR A 264 -9.65 17.84 -9.41
CA TYR A 264 -8.74 18.31 -10.46
C TYR A 264 -8.27 17.16 -11.35
N ALA A 265 -7.82 16.06 -10.74
CA ALA A 265 -7.42 14.86 -11.47
C ALA A 265 -8.59 14.32 -12.31
N ARG A 266 -9.82 14.33 -11.77
CA ARG A 266 -11.00 13.93 -12.53
C ARG A 266 -11.27 14.81 -13.74
N GLN A 267 -11.11 16.13 -13.62
CA GLN A 267 -11.28 17.05 -14.75
C GLN A 267 -10.23 16.77 -15.85
N ILE A 268 -8.98 16.51 -15.47
CA ILE A 268 -7.92 16.14 -16.40
C ILE A 268 -8.27 14.82 -17.10
N LEU A 269 -8.65 13.79 -16.35
CA LEU A 269 -9.03 12.48 -16.91
C LEU A 269 -10.21 12.58 -17.87
N ARG A 270 -11.22 13.41 -17.58
CA ARG A 270 -12.35 13.67 -18.48
C ARG A 270 -11.91 14.34 -19.78
N ARG A 271 -11.01 15.33 -19.72
CA ARG A 271 -10.45 15.98 -20.91
C ARG A 271 -9.65 15.01 -21.79
N LEU A 272 -9.03 14.00 -21.18
CA LEU A 272 -8.30 12.94 -21.89
C LEU A 272 -9.20 11.80 -22.39
N GLY A 273 -10.53 11.87 -22.20
CA GLY A 273 -11.45 10.80 -22.57
C GLY A 273 -11.38 9.55 -21.69
N LEU A 274 -10.66 9.61 -20.56
CA LEU A 274 -10.44 8.50 -19.62
C LEU A 274 -11.38 8.56 -18.40
N GLY A 275 -12.21 9.60 -18.29
CA GLY A 275 -13.06 9.86 -17.12
C GLY A 275 -14.52 9.47 -17.33
N GLY A 276 -14.92 8.30 -16.82
CA GLY A 276 -16.33 7.96 -16.54
C GLY A 276 -16.90 8.65 -15.30
#